data_AF-C0EYN2-F1
#
_entry.id   AF-C0EYN2-F1
#
_cell.length_a   1.000
_cell.length_b   1.000
_cell.length_c   1.000
_cell.angle_alpha   90.00
_cell.angle_beta   90.00
_cell.angle_gamma   90.00
#
_symmetry.space_group_name_H-M   'P 1'
#
loop_
_entity.id
_entity.type
_entity.pdbx_description
1 polymer ?
#
loop_
_entity_poly.entity_id
_entity_poly.type
_entity_poly.pdbx_seq_one_letter_code
_entity_poly.pdbx_strand_id
1 'polypeptide(L)'
;MGKYFGTDGFRGEANVNLTVDHARKVGRFLGWYYGQLKKQRGDDIPAKVVIGKDTRRSSYMFEYALVAGLTASGADAYLLHVTTTPSVAYVARTEDFDCGIMISASHNPYYDNGIKLINGNGEKMDEATINLVEAYLDSELEVFGR
;
A
#
# COMPACT_ATOMS: atom_id res chain seq x y z
N MET A 1 1.29 -19.08 -1.43
CA MET A 1 2.19 -17.90 -1.34
C MET A 1 1.97 -17.11 -2.62
N GLY A 2 1.69 -15.81 -2.52
CA GLY A 2 1.46 -14.95 -3.68
C GLY A 2 2.72 -14.77 -4.53
N LYS A 3 2.54 -14.31 -5.77
CA LYS A 3 3.64 -14.06 -6.71
C LYS A 3 4.52 -12.89 -6.27
N TYR A 4 3.92 -11.89 -5.63
CA TYR A 4 4.58 -10.67 -5.20
C TYR A 4 4.60 -10.55 -3.68
N PHE A 5 3.47 -10.76 -3.01
CA PHE A 5 3.30 -10.66 -1.58
C PHE A 5 3.61 -12.00 -0.90
N GLY A 6 4.74 -12.01 -0.18
CA GLY A 6 5.14 -13.14 0.65
C GLY A 6 4.49 -13.14 2.03
N THR A 7 5.15 -13.77 2.99
CA THR A 7 4.69 -13.84 4.39
C THR A 7 4.53 -12.48 5.05
N ASP A 8 5.32 -11.47 4.67
CA ASP A 8 5.28 -10.13 5.26
C ASP A 8 5.53 -9.02 4.22
N GLY A 9 4.62 -8.93 3.25
CA GLY A 9 4.58 -7.89 2.23
C GLY A 9 5.25 -8.28 0.91
N PHE A 10 5.24 -7.34 -0.04
CA PHE A 10 5.99 -7.44 -1.30
C PHE A 10 7.41 -6.90 -1.06
N ARG A 11 8.40 -7.79 -0.99
CA ARG A 11 9.82 -7.44 -0.77
C ARG A 11 10.67 -7.73 -2.00
N GLY A 12 11.76 -6.99 -2.14
CA GLY A 12 12.77 -7.25 -3.15
C GLY A 12 13.83 -6.15 -3.19
N GLU A 13 14.88 -6.37 -3.98
CA GLU A 13 15.88 -5.35 -4.22
C GLU A 13 15.22 -4.13 -4.89
N ALA A 14 15.46 -2.95 -4.32
CA ALA A 14 14.80 -1.74 -4.72
C ALA A 14 15.21 -1.34 -6.15
N ASN A 15 14.20 -1.05 -6.98
CA ASN A 15 14.35 -0.74 -8.40
C ASN A 15 14.87 -1.90 -9.27
N VAL A 16 14.90 -3.13 -8.74
CA VAL A 16 15.22 -4.35 -9.49
C VAL A 16 14.03 -5.29 -9.48
N ASN A 17 13.69 -5.87 -8.32
CA ASN A 17 12.52 -6.75 -8.18
C ASN A 17 11.28 -5.96 -7.71
N LEU A 18 11.48 -4.99 -6.83
CA LEU A 18 10.44 -4.05 -6.38
C LEU A 18 10.66 -2.69 -7.06
N THR A 19 9.83 -2.33 -8.03
CA THR A 19 10.00 -1.12 -8.86
C THR A 19 9.02 -0.01 -8.49
N VAL A 20 9.28 1.20 -8.98
CA VAL A 20 8.36 2.34 -8.84
C VAL A 20 6.99 2.04 -9.45
N ASP A 21 6.95 1.32 -10.57
CA ASP A 21 5.69 0.96 -11.21
C ASP A 21 4.87 0.00 -10.37
N HIS A 22 5.51 -0.94 -9.67
CA HIS A 22 4.83 -1.78 -8.68
C HIS A 22 4.20 -0.91 -7.58
N ALA A 23 4.99 -0.04 -6.95
CA ALA A 23 4.52 0.83 -5.87
C ALA A 23 3.36 1.75 -6.33
N ARG A 24 3.49 2.36 -7.52
CA ARG A 24 2.44 3.21 -8.10
C ARG A 24 1.15 2.43 -8.38
N LYS A 25 1.25 1.23 -8.96
CA LYS A 25 0.08 0.36 -9.20
C LYS A 25 -0.58 -0.06 -7.90
N VAL A 26 0.19 -0.47 -6.88
CA VAL A 26 -0.34 -0.82 -5.55
C VAL A 26 -1.12 0.35 -4.97
N GLY A 27 -0.52 1.56 -4.93
CA GLY A 27 -1.20 2.75 -4.41
C GLY A 27 -2.48 3.07 -5.18
N ARG A 28 -2.43 3.02 -6.53
CA ARG A 28 -3.59 3.28 -7.39
C ARG A 28 -4.72 2.31 -7.12
N PHE A 29 -4.42 1.03 -7.04
CA PHE A 29 -5.41 0.00 -6.77
C PHE A 29 -6.05 0.17 -5.40
N LEU A 30 -5.25 0.36 -4.34
CA LEU A 30 -5.78 0.49 -2.99
C LEU A 30 -6.71 1.70 -2.85
N GLY A 31 -6.33 2.85 -3.40
CA GLY A 31 -7.19 4.03 -3.35
C GLY A 31 -8.51 3.82 -4.09
N TRP A 32 -8.50 3.12 -5.22
CA TRP A 32 -9.72 2.74 -5.92
C TRP A 32 -10.55 1.74 -5.13
N TYR A 33 -9.93 0.67 -4.64
CA TYR A 33 -10.58 -0.44 -3.95
C TYR A 33 -11.35 0.07 -2.72
N TYR A 34 -10.67 0.80 -1.83
CA TYR A 34 -11.32 1.37 -0.67
C TYR A 34 -12.35 2.44 -1.04
N GLY A 35 -12.10 3.25 -2.09
CA GLY A 35 -13.10 4.18 -2.62
C GLY A 35 -14.38 3.48 -3.11
N GLN A 36 -14.26 2.32 -3.76
CA GLN A 36 -15.44 1.53 -4.17
C GLN A 36 -16.17 0.94 -2.96
N LEU A 37 -15.46 0.42 -1.96
CA LEU A 37 -16.07 -0.12 -0.75
C LEU A 37 -16.88 0.94 0.01
N LYS A 38 -16.37 2.18 0.09
CA LYS A 38 -17.09 3.31 0.70
C LYS A 38 -18.34 3.67 -0.08
N LYS A 39 -18.23 3.81 -1.40
CA LYS A 39 -19.39 4.09 -2.28
C LYS A 39 -20.48 3.03 -2.18
N GLN A 40 -20.13 1.75 -2.09
CA GLN A 40 -21.10 0.66 -1.89
C GLN A 40 -21.87 0.79 -0.58
N ARG A 41 -21.31 1.49 0.41
CA ARG A 41 -21.94 1.79 1.71
C ARG A 41 -22.65 3.15 1.73
N GLY A 42 -22.70 3.86 0.60
CA GLY A 42 -23.27 5.21 0.51
C GLY A 42 -22.39 6.30 1.11
N ASP A 43 -21.08 6.03 1.26
CA ASP A 43 -20.09 7.01 1.74
C ASP A 43 -19.28 7.54 0.56
N ASP A 44 -19.42 8.84 0.29
CA ASP A 44 -18.72 9.56 -0.77
C ASP A 44 -17.42 10.24 -0.29
N ILE A 45 -17.05 10.07 0.99
CA ILE A 45 -15.77 10.57 1.51
C ILE A 45 -14.62 9.80 0.85
N PRO A 46 -13.54 10.47 0.38
CA PRO A 46 -12.36 9.81 -0.13
C PRO A 46 -11.82 8.71 0.80
N ALA A 47 -11.24 7.67 0.20
CA ALA A 47 -10.51 6.68 0.98
C ALA A 47 -9.28 7.34 1.61
N LYS A 48 -9.08 7.15 2.91
CA LYS A 48 -7.93 7.65 3.67
C LYS A 48 -6.90 6.56 3.81
N VAL A 49 -5.69 6.78 3.31
CA VAL A 49 -4.58 5.82 3.41
C VAL A 49 -3.38 6.45 4.10
N VAL A 50 -2.92 5.83 5.18
CA VAL A 50 -1.73 6.28 5.91
C VAL A 50 -0.48 5.55 5.42
N ILE A 51 0.61 6.28 5.23
CA ILE A 51 1.89 5.75 4.76
C ILE A 51 2.99 6.07 5.76
N GLY A 52 3.72 5.05 6.19
CA GLY A 52 4.97 5.17 6.92
C GLY A 52 6.12 4.50 6.18
N LYS A 53 7.35 4.86 6.53
CA LYS A 53 8.56 4.25 5.97
C LYS A 53 9.66 4.09 7.00
N ASP A 54 10.61 3.21 6.72
CA ASP A 54 11.89 3.21 7.42
C ASP A 54 12.89 4.22 6.80
N THR A 55 14.14 4.15 7.23
CA THR A 55 15.20 5.10 6.85
C THR A 55 15.90 4.79 5.52
N ARG A 56 15.48 3.75 4.76
CA ARG A 56 16.14 3.41 3.50
C ARG A 56 15.98 4.54 2.49
N ARG A 57 17.05 4.82 1.74
CA ARG A 57 17.04 5.85 0.69
C ARG A 57 15.96 5.58 -0.38
N SER A 58 15.77 4.31 -0.74
CA SER A 58 14.75 3.89 -1.71
C SER A 58 13.31 4.11 -1.20
N SER A 59 13.10 4.25 0.11
CA SER A 59 11.75 4.46 0.66
C SER A 59 11.11 5.78 0.24
N TYR A 60 11.90 6.83 -0.03
CA TYR A 60 11.38 8.11 -0.55
C TYR A 60 10.79 7.94 -1.95
N MET A 61 11.49 7.20 -2.80
CA MET A 61 11.05 6.90 -4.15
C MET A 61 9.73 6.10 -4.14
N PHE A 62 9.62 5.08 -3.27
CA PHE A 62 8.38 4.31 -3.14
C PHE A 62 7.25 5.11 -2.48
N GLU A 63 7.54 5.97 -1.49
CA GLU A 63 6.54 6.84 -0.85
C GLU A 63 5.87 7.74 -1.89
N TYR A 64 6.67 8.44 -2.72
CA TYR A 64 6.12 9.29 -3.77
C TYR A 64 5.35 8.51 -4.84
N ALA A 65 5.82 7.31 -5.21
CA ALA A 65 5.12 6.45 -6.16
C ALA A 65 3.74 6.01 -5.63
N LEU A 66 3.67 5.58 -4.36
CA LEU A 66 2.44 5.20 -3.69
C LEU A 66 1.47 6.38 -3.60
N VAL A 67 1.95 7.55 -3.19
CA VAL A 67 1.16 8.80 -3.13
C VAL A 67 0.59 9.14 -4.51
N ALA A 68 1.42 9.10 -5.56
CA ALA A 68 0.97 9.37 -6.93
C ALA A 68 -0.11 8.36 -7.38
N GLY A 69 0.03 7.08 -7.00
CA GLY A 69 -0.98 6.06 -7.26
C GLY A 69 -2.31 6.36 -6.56
N LEU A 70 -2.27 6.54 -5.24
CA LEU A 70 -3.43 6.78 -4.38
C LEU A 70 -4.21 8.02 -4.81
N THR A 71 -3.52 9.14 -4.99
CA THR A 71 -4.16 10.41 -5.38
C THR A 71 -4.75 10.34 -6.79
N ALA A 72 -4.12 9.60 -7.71
CA ALA A 72 -4.66 9.39 -9.05
C ALA A 72 -5.95 8.54 -9.09
N SER A 73 -6.28 7.79 -8.02
CA SER A 73 -7.56 7.10 -7.89
C SER A 73 -8.60 7.86 -7.07
N GLY A 74 -8.26 9.06 -6.58
CA GLY A 74 -9.15 9.92 -5.79
C GLY A 74 -9.11 9.66 -4.29
N ALA A 75 -8.10 8.94 -3.78
CA ALA A 75 -7.88 8.72 -2.36
C ALA A 75 -6.96 9.78 -1.75
N ASP A 76 -7.12 10.02 -0.45
CA ASP A 76 -6.27 10.90 0.34
C ASP A 76 -5.10 10.10 0.94
N ALA A 77 -3.87 10.58 0.69
CA ALA A 77 -2.65 9.97 1.21
C ALA A 77 -2.09 10.80 2.38
N TYR A 78 -1.89 10.16 3.53
CA TYR A 78 -1.40 10.78 4.76
C TYR A 78 -0.02 10.23 5.11
N LEU A 79 0.96 11.11 5.26
CA LEU A 79 2.35 10.72 5.44
C LEU A 79 2.79 10.84 6.90
N LEU A 80 3.17 9.71 7.50
CA LEU A 80 3.89 9.69 8.78
C LEU A 80 5.41 9.83 8.59
N HIS A 81 5.88 9.75 7.34
CA HIS A 81 7.30 9.70 6.99
C HIS A 81 8.03 8.58 7.73
N VAL A 82 9.22 8.87 8.27
CA VAL A 82 10.04 7.86 8.96
C VAL A 82 9.38 7.49 10.29
N THR A 83 8.95 6.23 10.40
CA THR A 83 8.25 5.70 11.57
C THR A 83 8.43 4.19 11.68
N THR A 84 7.80 3.56 12.67
CA THR A 84 7.84 2.12 12.87
C THR A 84 6.63 1.43 12.25
N THR A 85 6.75 0.15 11.89
CA THR A 85 5.59 -0.63 11.39
C THR A 85 4.42 -0.65 12.40
N PRO A 86 4.65 -0.85 13.71
CA PRO A 86 3.58 -0.75 14.71
C PRO A 86 2.91 0.63 14.77
N SER A 87 3.63 1.72 14.50
CA SER A 87 3.05 3.06 14.45
C SER A 87 2.04 3.20 13.31
N VAL A 88 2.36 2.68 12.11
CA VAL A 88 1.40 2.67 10.98
C VAL A 88 0.16 1.85 11.32
N ALA A 89 0.35 0.66 11.91
CA ALA A 89 -0.76 -0.19 12.34
C ALA A 89 -1.65 0.46 13.40
N TYR A 90 -1.03 1.09 14.40
CA TYR A 90 -1.73 1.79 15.46
C TYR A 90 -2.56 2.96 14.90
N VAL A 91 -1.92 3.84 14.13
CA VAL A 91 -2.58 5.00 13.52
C VAL A 91 -3.69 4.57 12.57
N ALA A 92 -3.47 3.53 11.76
CA ALA A 92 -4.50 3.02 10.86
C ALA A 92 -5.79 2.66 11.61
N ARG A 93 -5.64 2.01 12.77
CA ARG A 93 -6.77 1.58 13.63
C ARG A 93 -7.41 2.70 14.43
N THR A 94 -6.63 3.63 14.98
CA THR A 94 -7.16 4.62 15.94
C THR A 94 -7.66 5.91 15.29
N GLU A 95 -7.20 6.24 14.08
CA GLU A 95 -7.48 7.51 13.41
C GLU A 95 -8.39 7.36 12.18
N ASP A 96 -9.16 6.25 12.12
CA ASP A 96 -10.17 5.98 11.11
C ASP A 96 -9.60 6.05 9.67
N PHE A 97 -8.53 5.30 9.43
CA PHE A 97 -7.98 5.09 8.09
C PHE A 97 -8.54 3.82 7.47
N ASP A 98 -8.79 3.86 6.17
CA ASP A 98 -9.28 2.71 5.42
C ASP A 98 -8.19 1.62 5.29
N CYS A 99 -6.93 2.03 5.12
CA CYS A 99 -5.77 1.16 5.26
C CYS A 99 -4.47 1.91 5.57
N GLY A 100 -3.44 1.14 5.92
CA GLY A 100 -2.07 1.59 6.12
C GLY A 100 -1.08 0.91 5.19
N ILE A 101 -0.01 1.61 4.83
CA ILE A 101 1.11 1.11 4.04
C ILE A 101 2.41 1.37 4.78
N MET A 102 3.19 0.33 5.04
CA MET A 102 4.55 0.46 5.58
C MET A 102 5.58 0.12 4.51
N ILE A 103 6.50 1.05 4.26
CA ILE A 103 7.63 0.88 3.35
C ILE A 103 8.86 0.45 4.15
N SER A 104 9.15 -0.85 4.15
CA SER A 104 10.32 -1.42 4.81
C SER A 104 10.54 -2.89 4.45
N ALA A 105 11.81 -3.28 4.32
CA ALA A 105 12.22 -4.70 4.32
C ALA A 105 12.66 -5.20 5.71
N SER A 106 12.30 -4.49 6.79
CA SER A 106 12.66 -4.84 8.16
C SER A 106 14.19 -4.98 8.34
N HIS A 107 14.67 -6.17 8.71
CA HIS A 107 16.08 -6.47 8.97
C HIS A 107 16.91 -6.74 7.71
N ASN A 108 16.31 -6.80 6.52
CA ASN A 108 17.03 -7.07 5.28
C ASN A 108 18.11 -6.00 4.99
N PRO A 109 19.16 -6.31 4.20
CA PRO A 109 20.18 -5.35 3.77
C PRO A 109 19.60 -4.10 3.11
N TYR A 110 20.31 -2.97 3.17
CA TYR A 110 19.80 -1.65 2.77
C TYR A 110 19.33 -1.54 1.31
N TYR A 111 19.84 -2.40 0.42
CA TYR A 111 19.46 -2.45 -1.00
C TYR A 111 18.07 -3.09 -1.21
N ASP A 112 17.58 -3.88 -0.26
CA ASP A 112 16.21 -4.37 -0.26
C ASP A 112 15.24 -3.29 0.21
N ASN A 113 13.99 -3.39 -0.23
CA ASN A 113 12.87 -2.69 0.39
C ASN A 113 11.60 -3.55 0.33
N GLY A 114 10.49 -3.05 0.88
CA GLY A 114 9.24 -3.77 0.84
C GLY A 114 8.02 -2.87 1.02
N ILE A 115 6.88 -3.35 0.57
CA ILE A 115 5.56 -2.73 0.77
C ILE A 115 4.72 -3.71 1.59
N LYS A 116 4.34 -3.30 2.80
CA LYS A 116 3.43 -4.05 3.67
C LYS A 116 2.09 -3.36 3.72
N LEU A 117 1.02 -4.12 3.53
CA LEU A 117 -0.35 -3.63 3.55
C LEU A 117 -1.01 -4.00 4.87
N ILE A 118 -1.66 -3.01 5.48
CA ILE A 118 -2.29 -3.09 6.79
C ILE A 118 -3.75 -2.66 6.61
N ASN A 119 -4.70 -3.45 7.12
CA ASN A 119 -6.12 -3.10 7.03
C ASN A 119 -6.49 -1.98 8.03
N GLY A 120 -7.71 -1.45 7.95
CA GLY A 120 -8.22 -0.44 8.89
C GLY A 120 -8.29 -0.89 10.36
N ASN A 121 -8.16 -2.19 10.65
CA ASN A 121 -8.07 -2.70 12.03
C ASN A 121 -6.61 -2.71 12.56
N GLY A 122 -5.63 -2.25 11.77
CA GLY A 122 -4.22 -2.29 12.15
C GLY A 122 -3.58 -3.68 12.02
N GLU A 123 -4.23 -4.61 11.31
CA GLU A 123 -3.76 -5.97 11.10
C GLU A 123 -3.17 -6.14 9.69
N LYS A 124 -2.45 -7.23 9.45
CA LYS A 124 -2.02 -7.58 8.09
C LYS A 124 -3.24 -7.68 7.17
N MET A 125 -3.12 -7.13 5.96
CA MET A 125 -4.15 -7.26 4.93
C MET A 125 -4.49 -8.73 4.65
N ASP A 126 -5.77 -9.02 4.46
CA ASP A 126 -6.26 -10.37 4.20
C ASP A 126 -5.83 -10.88 2.81
N GLU A 127 -5.75 -12.20 2.67
CA GLU A 127 -5.29 -12.82 1.42
C GLU A 127 -6.18 -12.51 0.22
N ALA A 128 -7.50 -12.34 0.41
CA ALA A 128 -8.39 -12.04 -0.71
C ALA A 128 -8.09 -10.66 -1.30
N THR A 129 -7.89 -9.65 -0.45
CA THR A 129 -7.47 -8.32 -0.89
C THR A 129 -6.08 -8.34 -1.53
N ILE A 130 -5.12 -9.08 -0.96
CA ILE A 130 -3.78 -9.25 -1.55
C ILE A 130 -3.87 -9.85 -2.96
N ASN A 131 -4.68 -10.89 -3.16
CA ASN A 131 -4.84 -11.53 -4.48
C ASN A 131 -5.40 -10.55 -5.52
N LEU A 132 -6.30 -9.65 -5.14
CA LEU A 132 -6.80 -8.61 -6.05
C LEU A 132 -5.72 -7.59 -6.42
N VAL A 133 -4.84 -7.22 -5.47
CA VAL A 133 -3.68 -6.36 -5.76
C VAL A 133 -2.76 -7.05 -6.77
N GLU A 134 -2.45 -8.33 -6.58
CA GLU A 134 -1.59 -9.08 -7.50
C GLU A 134 -2.21 -9.20 -8.90
N ALA A 135 -3.50 -9.53 -8.99
CA ALA A 135 -4.22 -9.59 -10.26
C ALA A 135 -4.18 -8.23 -11.00
N TYR A 136 -4.31 -7.11 -10.27
CA TYR A 136 -4.15 -5.79 -10.86
C TYR A 136 -2.72 -5.49 -11.31
N LEU A 137 -1.70 -5.93 -10.56
CA LEU A 137 -0.30 -5.78 -10.96
C LEU A 137 -0.02 -6.48 -12.29
N ASP A 138 -0.59 -7.67 -12.47
CA ASP A 138 -0.48 -8.51 -13.67
C ASP A 138 -1.43 -8.12 -14.80
N SER A 139 -2.30 -7.12 -14.59
CA SER A 139 -3.32 -6.68 -15.57
C SER A 139 -4.37 -7.75 -15.87
N GLU A 140 -4.62 -8.65 -14.91
CA GLU A 140 -5.66 -9.68 -14.96
C GLU A 140 -6.99 -9.21 -14.34
N LEU A 141 -6.98 -8.01 -13.75
CA LEU A 141 -8.15 -7.38 -13.15
C LEU A 141 -8.41 -6.01 -13.81
N GLU A 142 -9.56 -5.91 -14.49
CA GLU A 142 -10.08 -4.68 -15.06
C GLU A 142 -10.70 -3.80 -13.98
N VAL A 143 -10.20 -2.57 -13.88
CA VAL A 143 -10.63 -1.56 -12.90
C VAL A 143 -10.58 -0.18 -13.56
N PHE A 144 -11.31 0.80 -13.02
CA PHE A 144 -11.48 2.12 -13.63
C PHE A 144 -12.28 2.14 -14.94
N GLY A 145 -13.14 1.14 -15.17
CA GLY A 145 -14.00 1.06 -16.37
C GLY A 145 -13.21 0.83 -17.65
N ARG A 146 -12.09 0.10 -17.54
CA ARG A 146 -11.19 -0.30 -18.63
C ARG A 146 -10.65 -1.68 -18.36
#